data_AF-A0A2L2Z953-F1
#
_entry.id   AF-A0A2L2Z953-F1
#
_cell.length_a   1.000
_cell.length_b   1.000
_cell.length_c   1.000
_cell.angle_alpha   90.00
_cell.angle_beta   90.00
_cell.angle_gamma   90.00
#
_symmetry.space_group_name_H-M   'P 1'
#
loop_
_entity.id
_entity.type
_entity.pdbx_description
1 polymer ?
#
loop_
_entity_poly.entity_id
_entity_poly.type
_entity_poly.pdbx_seq_one_letter_code
_entity_poly.pdbx_strand_id
1 'polypeptide(L)'
;HSFFEGFAIGLRQDATSTWIVFAAISVHKYVITFVVGLEVLATGGKNMHVYTYMRAFALMSPLGMPIAMISESNLEDSIPLTVIFLNAIATGTLLYVTFF
;
A
#
# COMPACT_ATOMS: atom_id res chain seq x y z
N HIS A 1 1.89 6.37 1.58
CA HIS A 1 0.59 5.86 1.09
C HIS A 1 0.45 4.36 1.35
N SER A 2 1.14 3.48 0.58
CA SER A 2 0.96 2.01 0.65
C SER A 2 1.06 1.37 2.04
N PHE A 3 1.95 1.86 2.89
CA PHE A 3 2.08 1.40 4.28
C PHE A 3 0.89 1.80 5.15
N PHE A 4 0.52 3.08 5.17
CA PHE A 4 -0.63 3.59 5.93
C PHE A 4 -1.96 3.03 5.44
N GLU A 5 -2.06 2.76 4.14
CA GLU A 5 -3.18 2.07 3.52
C GLU A 5 -3.32 0.62 4.05
N GLY A 6 -2.21 -0.14 4.10
CA GLY A 6 -2.17 -1.46 4.72
C GLY A 6 -2.47 -1.43 6.23
N PHE A 7 -1.99 -0.41 6.92
CA PHE A 7 -2.23 -0.20 8.35
C PHE A 7 -3.70 0.09 8.65
N ALA A 8 -4.36 0.94 7.85
CA ALA A 8 -5.79 1.24 8.01
C ALA A 8 -6.69 0.02 7.73
N ILE A 9 -6.28 -0.87 6.83
CA ILE A 9 -6.98 -2.13 6.56
C ILE A 9 -6.85 -3.09 7.75
N GLY A 10 -5.66 -3.16 8.36
CA GLY A 10 -5.41 -4.03 9.52
C GLY A 10 -6.13 -3.62 10.80
N LEU A 11 -6.64 -2.39 10.90
CA LEU A 11 -7.43 -1.89 12.05
C LEU A 11 -8.95 -2.04 11.86
N ARG A 12 -9.40 -2.70 10.79
CA ARG A 12 -10.83 -2.96 10.58
C ARG A 12 -11.27 -4.20 11.36
N GLN A 13 -12.28 -4.02 12.20
CA GLN A 13 -12.87 -5.09 13.02
C GLN A 13 -13.61 -6.17 12.20
N ASP A 14 -14.09 -5.85 10.99
CA ASP A 14 -14.77 -6.81 10.11
C ASP A 14 -13.75 -7.57 9.24
N ALA A 15 -13.48 -8.83 9.60
CA ALA A 15 -12.55 -9.69 8.89
C ALA A 15 -12.92 -9.86 7.39
N THR A 16 -14.20 -9.96 7.06
CA THR A 16 -14.66 -10.17 5.68
C THR A 16 -14.37 -8.93 4.83
N SER A 17 -14.71 -7.74 5.35
CA SER A 17 -14.42 -6.45 4.72
C SER A 17 -12.92 -6.23 4.55
N THR A 18 -12.12 -6.62 5.55
CA THR A 18 -10.67 -6.56 5.53
C THR A 18 -10.08 -7.41 4.40
N TRP A 19 -10.51 -8.67 4.26
CA TRP A 19 -10.05 -9.56 3.20
C TRP A 19 -10.45 -9.08 1.80
N ILE A 20 -11.67 -8.55 1.64
CA ILE A 20 -12.15 -8.02 0.35
C ILE A 20 -11.30 -6.82 -0.08
N VAL A 21 -11.09 -5.85 0.80
CA VAL A 21 -10.32 -4.64 0.47
C VAL A 21 -8.83 -4.97 0.29
N PHE A 22 -8.28 -5.89 1.08
CA PHE A 22 -6.93 -6.39 0.90
C PHE A 22 -6.74 -7.04 -0.48
N ALA A 23 -7.67 -7.92 -0.89
CA ALA A 23 -7.62 -8.57 -2.20
C ALA A 23 -7.72 -7.54 -3.34
N ALA A 24 -8.63 -6.57 -3.24
CA ALA A 24 -8.79 -5.52 -4.23
C ALA A 24 -7.50 -4.72 -4.44
N ILE A 25 -6.85 -4.28 -3.36
CA ILE A 25 -5.62 -3.48 -3.41
C ILE A 25 -4.43 -4.34 -3.87
N SER A 26 -4.38 -5.61 -3.48
CA SER A 26 -3.35 -6.55 -3.93
C SER A 26 -3.39 -6.75 -5.44
N VAL A 27 -4.58 -6.95 -6.02
CA VAL A 27 -4.76 -7.06 -7.47
C VAL A 27 -4.35 -5.76 -8.17
N HIS A 28 -4.74 -4.61 -7.62
CA HIS A 28 -4.37 -3.32 -8.19
C HIS A 28 -2.84 -3.12 -8.25
N LYS A 29 -2.12 -3.46 -7.16
CA LYS A 29 -0.65 -3.37 -7.12
C LYS A 29 0.03 -4.42 -7.99
N TYR A 30 -0.57 -5.60 -8.13
CA TYR A 30 -0.07 -6.63 -9.04
C TYR A 30 -0.05 -6.14 -10.49
N VAL A 31 -1.16 -5.58 -10.98
CA VAL A 31 -1.25 -5.07 -12.36
C VAL A 31 -0.23 -3.97 -12.62
N ILE A 32 -0.06 -3.02 -11.70
CA ILE A 32 0.94 -1.94 -11.83
C ILE A 32 2.36 -2.53 -11.91
N THR A 33 2.70 -3.42 -10.99
CA THR A 33 4.05 -4.03 -10.93
C THR A 33 4.31 -4.90 -12.17
N PHE A 34 3.28 -5.56 -12.71
CA PHE A 34 3.36 -6.36 -13.93
C PHE A 34 3.66 -5.49 -15.15
N VAL A 35 2.93 -4.39 -15.33
CA VAL A 35 3.14 -3.46 -16.46
C VAL A 35 4.53 -2.83 -16.40
N VAL A 36 4.95 -2.32 -15.24
CA VAL A 36 6.30 -1.73 -15.09
C VAL A 36 7.38 -2.80 -15.27
N GLY A 37 7.14 -4.04 -14.81
CA GLY A 37 8.06 -5.17 -15.03
C GLY A 37 8.27 -5.48 -16.53
N LEU A 38 7.20 -5.47 -17.32
CA LEU A 38 7.28 -5.63 -18.78
C LEU A 38 8.00 -4.46 -19.45
N GLU A 39 7.76 -3.23 -19.01
CA GLU A 39 8.43 -2.04 -19.52
C GLU A 39 9.94 -2.06 -19.28
N VAL A 40 10.37 -2.49 -18.09
CA VAL A 40 11.80 -2.70 -17.77
C VAL A 40 12.42 -3.78 -18.64
N LEU A 41 11.67 -4.84 -18.93
CA LEU A 41 12.13 -5.93 -19.80
C LEU A 41 12.29 -5.45 -21.25
N ALA A 42 11.34 -4.65 -21.74
CA ALA A 42 11.34 -4.07 -23.08
C ALA A 42 12.44 -3.03 -23.29
N THR A 43 12.85 -2.31 -22.24
CA THR A 43 13.90 -1.28 -22.28
C THR A 43 15.33 -1.82 -22.05
N GLY A 44 15.52 -3.14 -22.05
CA GLY A 44 16.85 -3.78 -21.98
C GLY A 44 17.32 -4.14 -20.56
N GLY A 45 16.43 -4.15 -19.56
CA GLY A 45 16.61 -4.89 -18.31
C GLY A 45 17.72 -4.40 -17.34
N LYS A 46 18.45 -3.33 -17.65
CA LYS A 46 19.61 -2.88 -16.84
C LYS A 46 19.27 -1.94 -15.68
N ASN A 47 18.01 -1.53 -15.52
CA ASN A 47 17.61 -0.62 -14.44
C ASN A 47 17.37 -1.38 -13.13
N MET A 48 18.46 -1.82 -12.49
CA MET A 48 18.45 -2.48 -11.17
C MET A 48 17.72 -1.66 -10.10
N HIS A 49 17.77 -0.33 -10.20
CA HIS A 49 17.03 0.60 -9.34
C HIS A 49 15.51 0.40 -9.41
N VAL A 50 14.97 0.08 -10.58
CA VAL A 50 13.53 -0.09 -10.75
C VAL A 50 13.03 -1.36 -10.02
N TYR A 51 13.84 -2.42 -10.03
CA TYR A 51 13.55 -3.64 -9.27
C TYR A 51 13.57 -3.41 -7.75
N THR A 52 14.50 -2.61 -7.23
CA THR A 52 14.55 -2.31 -5.79
C THR A 52 13.37 -1.43 -5.36
N TYR A 53 13.00 -0.42 -6.16
CA TYR A 53 11.80 0.39 -5.90
C TYR A 53 10.50 -0.43 -5.96
N MET A 54 10.36 -1.33 -6.95
CA MET A 54 9.19 -2.21 -7.03
C MET A 54 9.06 -3.15 -5.83
N ARG A 55 10.17 -3.75 -5.37
CA ARG A 55 10.15 -4.59 -4.15
C ARG A 55 9.77 -3.78 -2.92
N ALA A 56 10.34 -2.59 -2.74
CA ALA A 56 10.00 -1.73 -1.62
C ALA A 56 8.51 -1.30 -1.66
N PHE A 57 7.99 -0.97 -2.84
CA PHE A 57 6.59 -0.58 -3.04
C PHE A 57 5.62 -1.73 -2.75
N ALA A 58 5.93 -2.94 -3.22
CA ALA A 58 5.11 -4.13 -3.00
C ALA A 58 5.12 -4.59 -1.54
N LEU A 59 6.25 -4.47 -0.82
CA LEU A 59 6.37 -4.88 0.58
C LEU A 59 5.70 -3.90 1.56
N MET A 60 5.58 -2.62 1.20
CA MET A 60 4.99 -1.61 2.08
C MET A 60 3.54 -1.91 2.48
N SER A 61 2.72 -2.47 1.58
CA SER A 61 1.32 -2.83 1.91
C SER A 61 1.16 -4.04 2.84
N PRO A 62 1.76 -5.21 2.56
CA PRO A 62 1.69 -6.36 3.45
C PRO A 62 2.48 -6.19 4.75
N LEU A 63 3.38 -5.20 4.86
CA LEU A 63 4.02 -4.85 6.14
C LEU A 63 3.10 -4.00 7.04
N GLY A 64 2.30 -3.09 6.49
CA GLY A 64 1.41 -2.24 7.29
C GLY A 64 0.31 -3.01 8.03
N MET A 65 -0.20 -4.08 7.42
CA MET A 65 -1.31 -4.88 7.94
C MET A 65 -0.99 -5.66 9.24
N PRO A 66 0.09 -6.46 9.34
CA PRO A 66 0.44 -7.16 10.58
C PRO A 66 0.88 -6.19 11.69
N ILE A 67 1.51 -5.06 11.35
CA ILE A 67 1.89 -4.04 12.35
C ILE A 67 0.64 -3.38 12.95
N ALA A 68 -0.41 -3.17 12.15
CA ALA A 68 -1.71 -2.71 12.63
C ALA A 68 -2.40 -3.74 13.53
N MET A 69 -2.45 -5.01 13.13
CA MET A 69 -3.05 -6.09 13.94
C MET A 69 -2.36 -6.25 15.30
N ILE A 70 -1.04 -6.06 15.39
CA ILE A 70 -0.28 -6.09 16.65
C ILE A 70 -0.53 -4.82 17.48
N SER A 71 -0.74 -3.66 16.84
CA SER A 71 -1.04 -2.40 17.55
C SER A 71 -2.46 -2.36 18.10
N GLU A 72 -3.42 -3.02 17.43
CA GLU A 72 -4.82 -3.11 17.86
C GLU A 72 -4.95 -3.73 19.27
N SER A 73 -4.04 -4.65 19.65
CA SER A 73 -4.06 -5.23 21.00
C SER A 73 -3.71 -4.24 22.12
N ASN A 74 -3.30 -3.01 21.80
CA ASN A 74 -2.86 -1.98 22.76
C ASN A 74 -3.60 -0.63 22.62
N LEU A 75 -4.46 -0.47 21.62
CA LEU A 75 -5.13 0.80 21.30
C LEU A 75 -6.64 0.62 21.37
N GLU A 76 -7.35 1.59 21.96
CA GLU A 76 -8.82 1.67 21.90
C GLU A 76 -9.31 1.62 20.44
N ASP A 77 -10.56 1.17 20.24
CA ASP A 77 -11.27 0.79 18.97
C ASP A 77 -11.21 1.77 17.76
N SER A 78 -10.37 2.79 17.78
CA SER A 78 -10.29 3.86 16.79
C SER A 78 -8.98 3.84 15.99
N ILE A 79 -9.09 4.04 14.68
CA ILE A 79 -7.94 4.28 13.80
C ILE A 79 -7.20 5.54 14.28
N PRO A 80 -5.87 5.50 14.51
CA PRO A 80 -5.13 6.66 14.98
C PRO A 80 -5.30 7.84 14.02
N LEU A 81 -5.73 9.00 14.54
CA LEU A 81 -5.94 10.22 13.74
C LEU A 81 -4.72 10.56 12.88
N THR A 82 -3.52 10.31 13.40
CA THR A 82 -2.25 10.49 12.69
C THR A 82 -2.19 9.72 11.37
N VAL A 83 -2.70 8.49 11.32
CA VAL A 83 -2.75 7.65 10.11
C VAL A 83 -3.70 8.25 9.08
N ILE A 84 -4.84 8.78 9.53
CA ILE A 84 -5.83 9.42 8.65
C ILE A 84 -5.23 10.65 7.98
N PHE A 85 -4.57 11.53 8.74
CA PHE A 85 -3.91 12.73 8.20
C PHE A 85 -2.77 12.40 7.23
N LEU A 86 -1.89 11.46 7.60
CA LEU A 86 -0.79 11.02 6.75
C LEU A 86 -1.30 10.38 5.46
N ASN A 87 -2.38 9.61 5.52
CA ASN A 87 -2.98 9.02 4.34
C ASN A 87 -3.62 10.08 3.44
N ALA A 88 -4.35 11.04 4.00
CA ALA A 88 -4.97 12.14 3.24
C ALA A 88 -3.94 12.97 2.47
N ILE A 89 -2.81 13.33 3.11
CA ILE A 89 -1.71 14.05 2.45
C ILE A 89 -1.11 13.19 1.32
N ALA A 90 -0.90 11.90 1.56
CA ALA A 90 -0.33 10.99 0.58
C ALA A 90 -1.27 10.76 -0.62
N THR A 91 -2.58 10.68 -0.40
CA THR A 91 -3.58 10.59 -1.47
C THR A 91 -3.63 11.89 -2.27
N GLY A 92 -3.54 13.05 -1.60
CA GLY A 92 -3.46 14.36 -2.26
C GLY A 92 -2.23 14.52 -3.16
N THR A 93 -1.07 14.00 -2.73
CA THR A 93 0.15 14.00 -3.57
C THR A 93 0.02 13.07 -4.78
N LEU A 94 -0.63 11.92 -4.62
CA LEU A 94 -0.88 11.00 -5.73
C LEU A 94 -1.78 11.66 -6.78
N LEU A 95 -2.88 12.29 -6.35
CA LEU A 95 -3.78 13.05 -7.24
C LEU A 95 -3.04 14.17 -7.98
N TYR A 96 -2.18 14.92 -7.29
CA TYR A 96 -1.39 15.97 -7.95
C TYR A 96 -0.53 15.39 -9.09
N VAL A 97 0.24 14.33 -8.83
CA VAL A 97 1.14 13.70 -9.82
C VAL A 97 0.37 13.03 -10.98
N THR A 98 -0.87 12.60 -10.76
CA THR A 98 -1.67 11.95 -11.82
C THR A 98 -2.35 12.94 -12.76
N PHE A 99 -2.68 14.15 -12.28
CA PHE A 99 -3.44 15.14 -13.06
C PHE A 99 -2.63 16.35 -13.53
N PHE A 100 -1.42 16.57 -12.98
CA PHE A 100 -0.51 17.65 -13.35
C PHE A 100 0.90 17.12 -13.61
#